data_AF-A0A4Y9ZRK1-F1
#
_entry.id   AF-A0A4Y9ZRK1-F1
#
_cell.length_a   1.000
_cell.length_b   1.000
_cell.length_c   1.000
_cell.angle_alpha   90.00
_cell.angle_beta   90.00
_cell.angle_gamma   90.00
#
_symmetry.space_group_name_H-M   'P 1'
#
loop_
_entity.id
_entity.type
_entity.pdbx_description
1 polymer ?
#
loop_
_entity_poly.entity_id
_entity_poly.type
_entity_poly.pdbx_seq_one_letter_code
_entity_poly.pdbx_strand_id
1 'polypeptide(L)'
;MFLLMIAFDFGLPLMAIYTLLAGFVSGSTGKVGSAQQWISGLELWHKMQGTLWLGSGELKAALAGVKKLAPTASRHPQCLPVTYQHMKALLDGLKFDNTCDSAIWAAASIAF
;
A
#
# COMPACT_ATOMS: atom_id res chain seq x y z
N MET A 1 1.90 -9.00 14.78
CA MET A 1 1.66 -10.33 14.16
C MET A 1 1.04 -11.37 15.11
N PHE A 2 1.04 -11.16 16.44
CA PHE A 2 0.38 -12.06 17.40
C PHE A 2 -1.11 -11.77 17.66
N LEU A 3 -1.62 -10.59 17.28
CA LEU A 3 -3.02 -10.19 17.53
C LEU A 3 -4.05 -10.84 16.58
N LEU A 4 -3.62 -11.38 15.43
CA LEU A 4 -4.52 -12.03 14.45
C LEU A 4 -4.79 -13.51 14.77
N MET A 5 -3.96 -14.14 15.62
CA MET A 5 -4.13 -15.54 16.02
C MET A 5 -5.22 -15.72 17.10
N ILE A 6 -5.54 -14.68 17.87
CA ILE A 6 -6.53 -14.75 18.97
C ILE A 6 -7.97 -14.76 18.43
N ALA A 7 -8.22 -14.18 17.25
CA ALA A 7 -9.58 -14.05 16.72
C ALA A 7 -10.16 -15.37 16.18
N PHE A 8 -9.33 -16.35 15.82
CA PHE A 8 -9.80 -17.61 15.23
C PHE A 8 -10.34 -18.60 16.27
N ASP A 9 -10.01 -18.43 17.55
CA ASP A 9 -10.40 -19.36 18.63
C ASP A 9 -11.73 -18.98 19.31
N PHE A 10 -12.18 -17.71 19.23
CA PHE A 10 -13.22 -17.21 20.14
C PHE A 10 -14.67 -17.23 19.62
N GLY A 11 -14.96 -17.77 18.43
CA GLY A 11 -16.34 -17.81 17.91
C GLY A 11 -17.02 -16.43 17.83
N LEU A 12 -16.22 -15.37 17.62
CA LEU A 12 -16.75 -14.01 17.52
C LEU A 12 -17.65 -13.91 16.29
N PRO A 13 -18.88 -13.37 16.40
CA PRO A 13 -19.73 -13.15 15.24
C PRO A 13 -18.98 -12.25 14.24
N LEU A 14 -19.04 -12.59 12.94
CA LEU A 14 -18.37 -11.87 11.85
C LEU A 14 -18.60 -10.35 11.89
N MET A 15 -19.68 -9.86 12.49
CA MET A 15 -19.91 -8.42 12.66
C MET A 15 -18.92 -7.75 13.63
N ALA A 16 -18.53 -8.43 14.72
CA ALA A 16 -17.65 -7.87 15.74
C ALA A 16 -16.21 -7.69 15.24
N ILE A 17 -15.73 -8.54 14.33
CA ILE A 17 -14.38 -8.38 13.75
C ILE A 17 -14.26 -7.14 12.87
N TYR A 18 -15.31 -6.77 12.12
CA TYR A 18 -15.27 -5.58 11.26
C TYR A 18 -15.30 -4.27 12.06
N THR A 19 -16.03 -4.22 13.18
CA THR A 19 -16.03 -3.06 14.08
C THR A 19 -14.68 -2.91 14.77
N LEU A 20 -14.04 -4.02 15.17
CA LEU A 20 -12.66 -4.01 15.68
C LEU A 20 -11.67 -3.49 14.63
N LEU A 21 -11.82 -3.95 13.38
CA LEU A 21 -11.02 -3.48 12.24
C LEU A 21 -11.21 -1.98 11.99
N ALA A 22 -12.45 -1.50 12.04
CA ALA A 22 -12.78 -0.08 11.89
C ALA A 22 -12.16 0.76 13.01
N GLY A 23 -12.18 0.27 14.26
CA GLY A 23 -11.50 0.88 15.39
C GLY A 23 -9.97 0.93 15.22
N PHE A 24 -9.37 -0.17 14.77
CA PHE A 24 -7.93 -0.24 14.48
C PHE A 24 -7.52 0.76 13.40
N VAL A 25 -8.25 0.80 12.29
CA VAL A 25 -8.04 1.77 11.19
C VAL A 25 -8.19 3.20 11.72
N SER A 26 -9.24 3.47 12.51
CA SER A 26 -9.47 4.80 13.08
C SER A 26 -8.35 5.24 14.03
N GLY A 27 -7.75 4.33 14.81
CA GLY A 27 -6.59 4.62 15.66
C GLY A 27 -5.29 4.94 14.90
N SER A 28 -5.23 4.59 13.61
CA SER A 28 -4.09 4.92 12.72
C SER A 28 -4.23 6.28 12.03
N THR A 29 -5.38 6.95 12.20
CA THR A 29 -5.66 8.28 11.63
C THR A 29 -4.58 9.29 11.98
N GLY A 30 -4.12 10.06 10.99
CA GLY A 30 -3.06 11.07 11.16
C GLY A 30 -1.64 10.51 11.27
N LYS A 31 -1.47 9.19 11.46
CA LYS A 31 -0.15 8.54 11.50
C LYS A 31 0.26 7.93 10.17
N VAL A 32 -0.71 7.47 9.38
CA VAL A 32 -0.48 6.83 8.08
C VAL A 32 -1.20 7.56 6.95
N GLY A 33 -0.62 7.49 5.74
CA GLY A 33 -1.24 8.08 4.55
C GLY A 33 -2.41 7.25 4.01
N SER A 34 -2.35 5.91 4.18
CA SER A 34 -3.38 4.99 3.74
C SER A 34 -3.32 3.69 4.55
N ALA A 35 -4.48 3.18 4.96
CA ALA A 35 -4.64 1.84 5.55
C ALA A 35 -5.25 0.84 4.55
N GLN A 36 -5.48 1.25 3.30
CA GLN A 36 -6.19 0.46 2.28
C GLN A 36 -5.47 -0.86 1.98
N GLN A 37 -4.13 -0.84 1.93
CA GLN A 37 -3.33 -2.02 1.63
C GLN A 37 -3.43 -3.10 2.72
N TRP A 38 -3.51 -2.69 3.99
CA TRP A 38 -3.68 -3.63 5.10
C TRP A 38 -5.01 -4.37 4.99
N ILE A 39 -6.07 -3.63 4.69
CA ILE A 39 -7.42 -4.19 4.53
C ILE A 39 -7.51 -5.06 3.28
N SER A 40 -6.86 -4.65 2.18
CA SER A 40 -6.82 -5.45 0.95
C SER A 40 -6.11 -6.79 1.14
N GLY A 41 -5.02 -6.82 1.92
CA GLY A 41 -4.35 -8.07 2.28
C GLY A 41 -5.23 -8.99 3.13
N LEU A 42 -5.97 -8.42 4.08
CA LEU A 42 -6.93 -9.19 4.89
C LEU A 42 -8.07 -9.74 4.03
N GLU A 43 -8.63 -8.93 3.13
CA GLU A 43 -9.67 -9.34 2.19
C GLU A 43 -9.20 -10.49 1.30
N LEU A 44 -7.97 -10.40 0.78
CA LEU A 44 -7.37 -11.45 -0.04
C LEU A 44 -7.24 -12.76 0.76
N TRP A 45 -6.79 -12.68 2.01
CA TRP A 45 -6.69 -13.86 2.87
C TRP A 45 -8.05 -14.49 3.15
N HIS A 46 -9.08 -13.68 3.42
CA HIS A 46 -10.46 -14.16 3.56
C HIS A 46 -10.97 -14.86 2.31
N LYS A 47 -10.67 -14.31 1.12
CA LYS A 47 -11.00 -14.91 -0.17
C LYS A 47 -10.28 -16.24 -0.39
N MET A 48 -9.00 -16.34 -0.06
CA MET A 48 -8.23 -17.59 -0.14
C MET A 48 -8.82 -18.68 0.78
N GLN A 49 -9.33 -18.29 1.95
CA GLN A 49 -9.95 -19.21 2.90
C GLN A 49 -11.41 -19.56 2.56
N GLY A 50 -11.96 -19.03 1.45
CA GLY A 50 -13.34 -19.28 1.02
C GLY A 50 -14.41 -18.61 1.90
N THR A 51 -14.02 -17.63 2.71
CA THR A 51 -14.93 -16.93 3.62
C THR A 51 -15.48 -15.66 2.98
N LEU A 52 -16.76 -15.35 3.24
CA LEU A 52 -17.41 -14.17 2.68
C LEU A 52 -16.88 -12.88 3.36
N TRP A 53 -16.35 -11.97 2.56
CA TRP A 53 -15.95 -10.64 3.02
C TRP A 53 -17.16 -9.69 3.08
N LEU A 54 -17.74 -9.54 4.27
CA LEU A 54 -18.80 -8.57 4.56
C LEU A 54 -18.15 -7.21 4.90
N GLY A 55 -17.53 -6.56 3.91
CA GLY A 55 -16.88 -5.26 4.09
C GLY A 55 -17.86 -4.21 4.63
N SER A 56 -17.84 -4.01 5.95
CA SER A 56 -18.84 -3.21 6.67
C SER A 56 -18.81 -1.74 6.26
N GLY A 57 -19.97 -1.07 6.35
CA GLY A 57 -20.05 0.38 6.13
C GLY A 57 -19.14 1.16 7.08
N GLU A 58 -18.98 0.68 8.31
CA GLU A 58 -18.09 1.26 9.32
C GLU A 58 -16.62 1.22 8.90
N LEU A 59 -16.16 0.10 8.34
CA LEU A 59 -14.79 -0.05 7.86
C LEU A 59 -14.51 0.89 6.68
N LYS A 60 -15.48 1.03 5.76
CA LYS A 60 -15.37 1.99 4.64
C LYS A 60 -15.32 3.43 5.14
N ALA A 61 -16.15 3.78 6.12
CA ALA A 61 -16.16 5.10 6.74
C ALA A 61 -14.82 5.40 7.46
N ALA A 62 -14.29 4.43 8.20
CA ALA A 62 -12.98 4.55 8.86
C ALA A 62 -11.84 4.75 7.85
N LEU A 63 -11.81 3.97 6.75
CA LEU A 63 -10.83 4.13 5.67
C LEU A 63 -10.91 5.51 5.01
N ALA A 64 -12.13 6.01 4.76
CA ALA A 64 -12.33 7.35 4.24
C ALA A 64 -11.82 8.43 5.21
N GLY A 65 -12.05 8.25 6.52
CA GLY A 65 -11.52 9.10 7.58
C GLY A 65 -10.00 9.16 7.60
N VAL A 66 -9.33 8.00 7.54
CA VAL A 66 -7.86 7.90 7.48
C VAL A 66 -7.32 8.62 6.25
N LYS A 67 -7.92 8.41 5.07
CA LYS A 67 -7.49 9.07 3.83
C LYS A 67 -7.67 10.59 3.90
N LYS A 68 -8.76 11.07 4.51
CA LYS A 68 -9.05 12.50 4.66
C LYS A 68 -8.08 13.19 5.61
N LEU A 69 -7.74 12.52 6.71
CA LEU A 69 -6.84 13.02 7.76
C LEU A 69 -5.39 12.52 7.58
N ALA A 70 -5.05 12.03 6.39
CA ALA A 70 -3.70 11.63 6.05
C ALA A 70 -2.74 12.83 6.22
N PRO A 71 -1.62 12.65 6.95
CA PRO A 71 -0.67 13.74 7.17
C PRO A 71 -0.12 14.23 5.83
N THR A 72 0.08 15.54 5.69
CA THR A 72 0.65 16.15 4.48
C THR A 72 2.02 15.59 4.13
N ALA A 73 2.81 15.17 5.12
CA ALA A 73 4.09 14.48 4.92
C ALA A 73 3.96 13.13 4.18
N SER A 74 2.79 12.49 4.19
CA SER A 74 2.55 11.24 3.44
C SER A 74 2.18 11.46 1.97
N ARG A 75 1.89 12.71 1.58
CA ARG A 75 1.57 13.05 0.20
C ARG A 75 2.86 13.33 -0.54
N HIS A 76 3.33 12.35 -1.31
CA HIS A 76 4.39 12.61 -2.28
C HIS A 76 3.77 13.30 -3.50
N PRO A 77 4.38 14.38 -4.03
CA PRO A 77 3.98 14.90 -5.33
C PRO A 77 4.09 13.78 -6.36
N GLN A 78 3.19 13.75 -7.34
CA GLN A 78 3.33 12.82 -8.46
C GLN A 78 4.68 13.08 -9.12
N CYS A 79 5.52 12.04 -9.20
CA CYS A 79 6.75 12.12 -9.97
C CYS A 79 6.38 12.43 -11.42
N LEU A 80 7.02 13.45 -12.00
CA LEU A 80 6.85 13.76 -13.42
C LEU A 80 7.26 12.52 -14.23
N PRO A 81 6.56 12.22 -15.34
CA PRO A 81 6.93 11.12 -16.21
C PRO A 81 8.38 11.30 -16.69
N VAL A 82 9.14 10.21 -16.73
CA VAL A 82 10.49 10.22 -17.27
C VAL A 82 10.38 10.55 -18.75
N THR A 83 10.97 11.66 -19.17
CA THR A 83 10.95 12.10 -20.56
C THR A 83 12.19 11.59 -21.29
N TYR A 84 12.12 11.56 -22.63
CA TYR A 84 13.28 11.26 -23.47
C TYR A 84 14.51 12.12 -23.14
N GLN A 85 14.33 13.37 -22.72
CA GLN A 85 15.42 14.26 -22.34
C GLN A 85 16.16 13.76 -21.09
N HIS A 86 15.43 13.18 -20.12
CA HIS A 86 16.05 12.57 -18.94
C HIS A 86 16.84 11.31 -19.31
N MET A 87 16.28 10.46 -20.19
CA MET A 87 17.00 9.28 -20.70
C MET A 87 18.24 9.66 -21.50
N LYS A 88 18.17 10.70 -22.31
CA LYS A 88 19.31 11.22 -23.07
C LYS A 88 20.39 11.80 -22.15
N ALA A 89 20.01 12.60 -21.16
CA ALA A 89 20.96 13.13 -20.18
C ALA A 89 21.65 12.02 -19.37
N LEU A 90 20.93 10.94 -19.04
CA LEU A 90 21.50 9.76 -18.41
C LEU A 90 22.51 9.07 -19.34
N LEU A 91 22.15 8.85 -20.60
CA LEU A 91 23.01 8.22 -21.60
C LEU A 91 24.31 8.99 -21.82
N ASP A 92 24.22 10.32 -21.97
CA ASP A 92 25.37 11.18 -22.22
C ASP A 92 26.35 11.22 -21.02
N GLY A 93 25.87 10.89 -19.82
CA GLY A 93 26.68 10.84 -18.59
C GLY A 93 27.34 9.49 -18.31
N LEU A 94 27.00 8.43 -19.04
CA LEU A 94 27.47 7.06 -18.80
C LEU A 94 28.71 6.72 -19.63
N LYS A 95 29.64 5.97 -19.05
CA LYS A 95 30.82 5.45 -19.77
C LYS A 95 30.69 3.95 -20.00
N PHE A 96 30.43 3.55 -21.24
CA PHE A 96 30.24 2.14 -21.62
C PHE A 96 31.51 1.27 -21.56
N ASP A 97 32.65 1.85 -21.20
CA ASP A 97 33.85 1.10 -20.85
C ASP A 97 33.70 0.37 -19.49
N ASN A 98 32.74 0.82 -18.66
CA ASN A 98 32.39 0.21 -17.38
C ASN A 98 31.16 -0.70 -17.52
N THR A 99 31.23 -1.90 -16.96
CA THR A 99 30.11 -2.85 -16.93
C THR A 99 28.96 -2.37 -16.05
N CYS A 100 29.25 -1.59 -15.00
CA CYS A 100 28.23 -1.01 -14.13
C CYS A 100 27.34 -0.01 -14.90
N ASP A 101 27.96 0.92 -15.61
CA ASP A 101 27.27 1.95 -16.40
C ASP A 101 26.40 1.32 -17.50
N SER A 102 26.91 0.26 -18.13
CA SER A 102 26.14 -0.52 -19.11
C SER A 102 24.90 -1.19 -18.48
N ALA A 103 25.02 -1.73 -17.27
CA ALA A 103 23.90 -2.33 -16.54
C ALA A 103 22.86 -1.30 -16.10
N ILE A 104 23.30 -0.11 -15.68
CA ILE A 104 22.42 1.02 -15.33
C ILE A 104 21.62 1.45 -16.56
N TRP A 105 22.26 1.57 -17.73
CA TRP A 105 21.56 1.90 -18.98
C TRP A 105 20.52 0.84 -19.37
N ALA A 106 20.88 -0.43 -19.30
CA ALA A 106 19.97 -1.53 -19.61
C ALA A 106 18.74 -1.55 -18.67
N ALA A 107 18.96 -1.39 -17.36
CA ALA A 107 17.86 -1.34 -16.39
C ALA A 107 16.95 -0.13 -16.62
N ALA A 108 17.52 1.05 -16.89
CA ALA A 108 16.75 2.25 -17.19
C ALA A 108 15.89 2.09 -18.46
N SER A 109 16.43 1.46 -19.50
CA SER A 109 15.73 1.23 -20.79
C SER A 109 14.57 0.25 -20.71
N ILE A 110 14.53 -0.59 -19.67
CA ILE A 110 13.45 -1.56 -19.43
C ILE A 110 12.41 -0.97 -18.46
N ALA A 111 12.85 -0.15 -17.51
CA ALA A 111 11.98 0.44 -16.49
C ALA A 111 11.15 1.62 -17.01
N PHE A 112 11.63 2.35 -18.02
CA PHE A 112 11.00 3.58 -18.56
C PHE A 112 10.84 3.49 -20.08
#